data_AF-A0A920DX48-F1
#
_entry.id   AF-A0A920DX48-F1
#
_cell.length_a   1.000
_cell.length_b   1.000
_cell.length_c   1.000
_cell.angle_alpha   90.00
_cell.angle_beta   90.00
_cell.angle_gamma   90.00
#
_symmetry.space_group_name_H-M   'P 1'
#
loop_
_entity.id
_entity.type
_entity.pdbx_description
1 polymer ?
#
loop_
_entity_poly.entity_id
_entity_poly.type
_entity_poly.pdbx_seq_one_letter_code
_entity_poly.pdbx_strand_id
1 'polypeptide(L)'
;MLNKGTTLGLWAGKPHMVMEHPVFQGLPTGVIMQEVYQNVHPKTTMMMQQGKMISGVVSYDHFQNLDLMLRHYPGPGDIWFGANLLETAFGEGTMLLSTFDIVGNLGKDPVAELILNNMINYVNQ
;
A
#
# COMPACT_ATOMS: atom_id res chain seq x y z
N MET A 1 -17.67 -1.10 1.16
CA MET A 1 -16.61 -1.62 0.27
C MET A 1 -15.46 -0.63 0.34
N LEU A 2 -14.22 -1.07 0.61
CA LEU A 2 -13.05 -0.17 0.64
C LEU A 2 -12.89 0.48 -0.74
N ASN A 3 -12.72 1.79 -0.80
CA ASN A 3 -12.46 2.48 -2.07
C ASN A 3 -11.07 2.09 -2.56
N LYS A 4 -10.95 1.58 -3.79
CA LYS A 4 -9.69 1.03 -4.32
C LYS A 4 -9.12 1.94 -5.40
N GLY A 5 -7.83 2.22 -5.30
CA GLY A 5 -7.08 2.97 -6.31
C GLY A 5 -6.07 2.07 -7.01
N THR A 6 -5.90 2.22 -8.32
CA THR A 6 -4.80 1.57 -9.04
C THR A 6 -3.48 2.25 -8.71
N THR A 7 -2.44 1.48 -8.44
CA THR A 7 -1.12 2.00 -8.05
C THR A 7 0.00 1.64 -9.00
N LEU A 8 -0.30 0.96 -10.10
CA LEU A 8 0.67 0.79 -11.18
C LEU A 8 1.07 2.18 -11.69
N GLY A 9 2.35 2.53 -11.49
CA GLY A 9 2.94 3.74 -12.02
C GLY A 9 3.00 3.63 -13.55
N LEU A 10 2.50 4.66 -14.23
CA LEU A 10 2.69 4.84 -15.67
C LEU A 10 3.59 6.06 -15.87
N TRP A 11 3.16 7.04 -16.64
CA TRP A 11 3.86 8.32 -16.79
C TRP A 11 3.98 9.10 -15.47
N ALA A 12 3.01 8.97 -14.57
CA ALA A 12 3.07 9.54 -13.24
C ALA A 12 3.49 8.50 -12.20
N GLY A 13 4.56 8.83 -11.47
CA GLY A 13 5.06 8.01 -10.37
C GLY A 13 4.07 7.98 -9.20
N LYS A 14 3.82 6.79 -8.68
CA LYS A 14 3.03 6.56 -7.47
C LYS A 14 3.95 5.96 -6.41
N PRO A 15 4.76 6.77 -5.71
CA PRO A 15 5.73 6.25 -4.75
C PRO A 15 5.02 5.53 -3.60
N HIS A 16 5.30 4.24 -3.47
CA HIS A 16 4.89 3.44 -2.32
C HIS A 16 5.89 3.65 -1.19
N MET A 17 5.40 3.83 0.03
CA MET A 17 6.22 4.09 1.21
C MET A 17 6.00 3.02 2.27
N VAL A 18 7.08 2.72 2.99
CA VAL A 18 7.14 1.73 4.06
C VAL A 18 7.57 2.44 5.33
N MET A 19 6.70 2.46 6.33
CA MET A 19 7.02 3.06 7.63
C MET A 19 7.82 2.07 8.49
N GLU A 20 8.52 2.58 9.50
CA GLU A 20 9.12 1.76 10.53
C GLU A 20 8.01 1.00 11.29
N HIS A 21 8.00 -0.33 11.14
CA HIS A 21 6.97 -1.18 11.74
C HIS A 21 7.47 -2.62 11.90
N PRO A 22 7.07 -3.36 12.96
CA PRO A 22 7.43 -4.77 13.14
C PRO A 22 7.09 -5.67 11.94
N VAL A 23 6.02 -5.36 11.21
CA VAL A 23 5.63 -6.09 9.98
C VAL A 23 6.75 -6.09 8.91
N PHE A 24 7.63 -5.09 8.92
CA PHE A 24 8.76 -4.98 7.99
C PHE A 24 10.11 -5.28 8.64
N GLN A 25 10.13 -5.97 9.79
CA GLN A 25 11.37 -6.38 10.44
C GLN A 25 12.26 -7.18 9.47
N GLY A 26 13.53 -6.77 9.38
CA GLY A 26 14.51 -7.36 8.46
C GLY A 26 14.46 -6.81 7.03
N LEU A 27 13.60 -5.81 6.76
CA LEU A 27 13.48 -5.14 5.47
C LEU A 27 13.75 -3.62 5.58
N PRO A 28 14.08 -2.93 4.47
CA PRO A 28 14.26 -1.48 4.49
C PRO A 28 12.98 -0.72 4.88
N THR A 29 13.04 0.11 5.92
CA THR A 29 11.90 0.92 6.40
C THR A 29 12.26 2.40 6.44
N GLY A 30 11.26 3.27 6.58
CA GLY A 30 11.46 4.73 6.52
C GLY A 30 11.79 5.24 5.12
N VAL A 31 11.45 4.46 4.08
CA VAL A 31 11.83 4.70 2.69
C VAL A 31 10.63 4.58 1.74
N ILE A 32 10.78 5.17 0.56
CA ILE A 32 10.00 4.75 -0.61
C ILE A 32 10.47 3.34 -0.97
N MET A 33 9.55 2.43 -1.28
CA MET A 33 9.83 1.06 -1.70
C MET A 33 10.86 1.07 -2.83
N GLN A 34 11.92 0.29 -2.65
CA GLN A 34 12.98 0.09 -3.62
C GLN A 34 12.87 -1.31 -4.25
N GLU A 35 13.90 -1.72 -4.97
CA GLU A 35 14.00 -3.02 -5.65
C GLU A 35 13.67 -4.22 -4.76
N VAL A 36 13.98 -4.15 -3.45
CA VAL A 36 13.69 -5.22 -2.49
C VAL A 36 12.20 -5.60 -2.47
N TYR A 37 11.30 -4.64 -2.67
CA TYR A 37 9.86 -4.89 -2.63
C TYR A 37 9.26 -5.21 -4.00
N GLN A 38 10.06 -5.28 -5.08
CA GLN A 38 9.55 -5.24 -6.46
C GLN A 38 8.49 -6.30 -6.79
N ASN A 39 8.61 -7.52 -6.25
CA ASN A 39 7.67 -8.59 -6.61
C ASN A 39 6.41 -8.59 -5.74
N VAL A 40 6.52 -8.07 -4.51
CA VAL A 40 5.43 -8.04 -3.53
C VAL A 40 4.70 -6.70 -3.47
N HIS A 41 5.19 -5.68 -4.17
CA HIS A 41 4.63 -4.33 -4.10
C HIS A 41 3.14 -4.34 -4.49
N PRO A 42 2.33 -3.50 -3.83
CA PRO A 42 0.90 -3.42 -4.12
C PRO A 42 0.61 -2.87 -5.53
N LYS A 43 -0.29 -3.55 -6.25
CA LYS A 43 -0.84 -3.09 -7.54
C LYS A 43 -2.11 -2.26 -7.39
N THR A 44 -2.71 -2.32 -6.20
CA THR A 44 -3.84 -1.49 -5.78
C THR A 44 -3.64 -1.04 -4.34
N THR A 45 -4.35 0.01 -3.94
CA THR A 45 -4.32 0.56 -2.59
C THR A 45 -5.72 0.83 -2.08
N MET A 46 -5.86 0.94 -0.77
CA MET A 46 -7.10 1.32 -0.10
C MET A 46 -7.11 2.85 0.06
N MET A 47 -7.84 3.55 -0.80
CA MET A 47 -7.82 5.02 -0.84
C MET A 47 -8.49 5.63 0.39
N MET A 48 -7.85 6.66 0.97
CA MET A 48 -8.42 7.55 1.99
C MET A 48 -9.09 6.81 3.16
N GLN A 49 -8.52 5.69 3.59
CA GLN A 49 -9.07 4.91 4.70
C GLN A 49 -8.67 5.49 6.06
N GLN A 50 -9.56 5.35 7.04
CA GLN A 50 -9.26 5.66 8.44
C GLN A 50 -8.52 4.49 9.11
N GLY A 51 -7.55 4.83 9.94
CA GLY A 51 -6.75 3.87 10.70
C GLY A 51 -5.27 4.26 10.72
N LYS A 52 -4.45 3.39 11.30
CA LYS A 52 -3.00 3.53 11.31
C LYS A 52 -2.45 2.93 10.02
N MET A 53 -2.11 3.81 9.07
CA MET A 53 -1.41 3.42 7.86
C MET A 53 0.01 2.98 8.23
N ILE A 54 0.39 1.76 7.86
CA ILE A 54 1.70 1.16 8.13
C ILE A 54 2.57 1.17 6.86
N SER A 55 1.93 1.03 5.71
CA SER A 55 2.52 1.30 4.40
C SER A 55 1.47 1.98 3.54
N GLY A 56 1.90 2.89 2.68
CA GLY A 56 0.98 3.68 1.86
C GLY A 56 1.55 4.04 0.50
N VAL A 57 0.75 4.79 -0.24
CA VAL A 57 1.14 5.43 -1.49
C VAL A 57 0.62 6.85 -1.45
N VAL A 58 1.39 7.77 -2.02
CA VAL A 58 0.98 9.16 -2.23
C VAL A 58 1.06 9.47 -3.71
N SER A 59 0.08 10.21 -4.22
CA SER A 59 0.04 10.68 -5.59
C SER A 59 -0.87 11.89 -5.67
N TYR A 60 -1.01 12.43 -6.86
CA TYR A 60 -1.96 13.47 -7.18
C TYR A 60 -2.91 12.99 -8.28
N ASP A 61 -3.97 13.75 -8.49
CA ASP A 61 -4.96 13.50 -9.53
C ASP A 61 -4.47 13.95 -10.92
N HIS A 62 -4.73 13.11 -11.92
CA HIS A 62 -4.38 13.35 -13.32
C HIS A 62 -5.61 13.57 -14.20
N PHE A 63 -6.78 13.18 -13.71
CA PHE A 63 -8.05 13.26 -14.41
C PHE A 63 -8.94 14.22 -13.65
N GLN A 64 -9.68 15.11 -14.29
CA GLN A 64 -10.49 16.06 -13.52
C GLN A 64 -11.41 15.31 -12.52
N ASN A 65 -11.36 15.70 -11.23
CA ASN A 65 -12.17 15.13 -10.17
C ASN A 65 -11.99 13.61 -9.94
N LEU A 66 -10.80 13.06 -10.20
CA LEU A 66 -10.49 11.62 -10.16
C LEU A 66 -11.36 10.79 -11.13
N ASP A 67 -11.98 11.42 -12.13
CA ASP A 67 -12.86 10.75 -13.09
C ASP A 67 -12.06 10.29 -14.32
N LEU A 68 -11.81 8.98 -14.42
CA LEU A 68 -11.11 8.34 -15.54
C LEU A 68 -11.74 8.63 -16.93
N MET A 69 -12.99 9.07 -16.98
CA MET A 69 -13.64 9.47 -18.23
C MET A 69 -13.22 10.87 -18.70
N LEU A 70 -12.67 11.70 -17.82
CA LEU A 70 -12.17 13.05 -18.11
C LEU A 70 -10.66 13.02 -18.40
N ARG A 71 -10.31 12.48 -19.59
CA ARG A 71 -8.93 12.10 -19.96
C ARG A 71 -7.98 13.25 -20.35
N HIS A 72 -8.46 14.47 -20.46
CA HIS A 72 -7.58 15.62 -20.73
C HIS A 72 -6.80 15.95 -19.47
N TYR A 73 -5.46 15.90 -19.54
CA TYR A 73 -4.59 16.27 -18.43
C TYR A 73 -4.60 17.79 -18.22
N PRO A 74 -5.19 18.32 -17.13
CA PRO A 74 -5.26 19.75 -16.88
C PRO A 74 -4.04 20.28 -16.11
N GLY A 75 -3.09 19.41 -15.78
CA GLY A 75 -2.07 19.65 -14.76
C GLY A 75 -2.32 18.79 -13.50
N PRO A 76 -1.45 18.88 -12.48
CA PRO A 76 -1.64 18.19 -11.21
C PRO A 76 -2.91 18.68 -10.52
N GLY A 77 -3.84 17.78 -10.22
CA GLY A 77 -4.99 18.05 -9.36
C GLY A 77 -4.67 17.80 -7.88
N ASP A 78 -5.72 17.50 -7.11
CA ASP A 78 -5.61 17.28 -5.67
C ASP A 78 -4.72 16.07 -5.31
N ILE A 79 -4.10 16.16 -4.13
CA ILE A 79 -3.30 15.09 -3.56
C ILE A 79 -4.23 14.03 -2.98
N TRP A 80 -3.92 12.76 -3.27
CA TRP A 80 -4.57 11.63 -2.63
C TRP A 80 -3.53 10.67 -2.08
N PHE A 81 -3.94 9.92 -1.06
CA PHE A 81 -3.13 8.87 -0.47
C PHE A 81 -3.97 7.59 -0.32
N GLY A 82 -3.27 6.47 -0.30
CA GLY A 82 -3.88 5.17 -0.05
C GLY A 82 -3.03 4.33 0.89
N ALA A 83 -3.69 3.48 1.66
CA ALA A 83 -3.03 2.52 2.52
C ALA A 83 -2.82 1.19 1.77
N ASN A 84 -1.58 0.72 1.80
CA ASN A 84 -1.18 -0.60 1.30
C ASN A 84 -1.22 -1.65 2.42
N LEU A 85 -0.91 -1.21 3.64
CA LEU A 85 -1.07 -1.95 4.87
C LEU A 85 -1.68 -1.01 5.90
N LEU A 86 -2.84 -1.40 6.44
CA LEU A 86 -3.65 -0.58 7.33
C LEU A 86 -4.05 -1.39 8.54
N GLU A 87 -3.81 -0.84 9.72
CA GLU A 87 -4.39 -1.32 10.96
C GLU A 87 -5.60 -0.45 11.32
N THR A 88 -6.76 -1.05 11.50
CA THR A 88 -8.01 -0.31 11.75
C THR A 88 -8.94 -1.08 12.67
N ALA A 89 -9.81 -0.36 13.39
CA ALA A 89 -10.80 -0.99 14.25
C ALA A 89 -11.85 -1.75 13.42
N PHE A 90 -12.20 -2.95 13.86
CA PHE A 90 -13.24 -3.76 13.23
C PHE A 90 -13.98 -4.58 14.29
N GLY A 91 -15.25 -4.24 14.52
CA GLY A 91 -16.02 -4.83 15.61
C GLY A 91 -15.41 -4.49 16.98
N GLU A 92 -15.18 -5.51 17.79
CA GLU A 92 -14.58 -5.38 19.13
C GLU A 92 -13.04 -5.45 19.12
N GLY A 93 -12.42 -5.57 17.94
CA GLY A 93 -10.97 -5.75 17.81
C GLY A 93 -10.35 -4.91 16.70
N THR A 94 -9.16 -5.31 16.30
CA THR A 94 -8.37 -4.65 15.27
C THR A 94 -8.16 -5.58 14.08
N MET A 95 -8.21 -5.04 12.88
CA MET A 95 -7.94 -5.77 11.64
C MET A 95 -6.70 -5.18 10.95
N LEU A 96 -5.83 -6.06 10.48
CA LEU A 96 -4.71 -5.72 9.61
C LEU A 96 -5.10 -6.02 8.14
N LEU A 97 -5.31 -4.97 7.36
CA LEU A 97 -5.70 -5.04 5.95
C LEU A 97 -4.48 -4.82 5.06
N SER A 98 -4.25 -5.71 4.08
CA SER A 98 -3.09 -5.64 3.18
C SER A 98 -3.49 -5.73 1.72
N THR A 99 -2.80 -4.97 0.85
CA THR A 99 -2.86 -5.08 -0.61
C THR A 99 -1.53 -5.52 -1.24
N PHE A 100 -0.56 -5.93 -0.42
CA PHE A 100 0.69 -6.53 -0.92
C PHE A 100 0.40 -7.86 -1.62
N ASP A 101 1.15 -8.14 -2.68
CA ASP A 101 1.06 -9.40 -3.43
C ASP A 101 1.84 -10.52 -2.71
N ILE A 102 1.45 -10.81 -1.46
CA ILE A 102 2.14 -11.79 -0.61
C ILE A 102 1.85 -13.20 -1.11
N VAL A 103 0.56 -13.56 -1.20
CA VAL A 103 0.12 -14.92 -1.53
C VAL A 103 0.63 -15.39 -2.89
N GLY A 104 0.69 -14.49 -3.89
CA GLY A 104 1.21 -14.81 -5.23
C GLY A 104 2.70 -15.15 -5.26
N ASN A 105 3.46 -14.69 -4.26
CA ASN A 105 4.92 -14.76 -4.17
C ASN A 105 5.44 -15.69 -3.06
N LEU A 106 4.56 -16.35 -2.29
CA LEU A 106 4.98 -17.38 -1.33
C LEU A 106 5.69 -18.54 -2.04
N GLY A 107 6.81 -18.98 -1.45
CA GLY A 107 7.73 -19.98 -1.97
C GLY A 107 8.62 -19.48 -3.11
N LYS A 108 8.56 -18.19 -3.47
CA LYS A 108 9.27 -17.62 -4.63
C LYS A 108 10.12 -16.40 -4.27
N ASP A 109 9.63 -15.54 -3.39
CA ASP A 109 10.33 -14.32 -2.99
C ASP A 109 10.41 -14.21 -1.47
N PRO A 110 11.62 -14.29 -0.85
CA PRO A 110 11.82 -14.26 0.61
C PRO A 110 11.17 -13.08 1.32
N VAL A 111 10.95 -11.96 0.61
CA VAL A 111 10.28 -10.78 1.17
C VAL A 111 8.81 -11.07 1.46
N ALA A 112 8.15 -11.92 0.67
CA ALA A 112 6.78 -12.35 0.92
C ALA A 112 6.68 -13.15 2.23
N GLU A 113 7.61 -14.10 2.47
CA GLU A 113 7.63 -14.88 3.71
C GLU A 113 7.93 -14.01 4.92
N LEU A 114 8.90 -13.10 4.82
CA LEU A 114 9.24 -12.19 5.92
C LEU A 114 8.04 -11.33 6.30
N ILE A 115 7.39 -10.69 5.33
CA ILE A 115 6.22 -9.84 5.60
C ILE A 115 5.10 -10.67 6.22
N LEU A 116 4.78 -11.85 5.68
CA LEU A 116 3.70 -12.69 6.21
C LEU A 116 3.99 -13.15 7.65
N ASN A 117 5.19 -13.66 7.90
CA ASN A 117 5.59 -14.12 9.24
C ASN A 117 5.55 -12.97 10.25
N ASN A 118 6.03 -11.79 9.86
CA ASN A 118 5.99 -10.62 10.72
C ASN A 118 4.55 -10.13 10.98
N MET A 119 3.65 -10.22 9.98
CA MET A 119 2.22 -9.95 10.19
C MET A 119 1.61 -10.90 11.22
N ILE A 120 1.86 -12.21 11.07
CA ILE A 120 1.38 -13.24 12.00
C ILE A 120 1.92 -12.98 13.42
N ASN A 121 3.20 -12.66 13.54
CA ASN A 121 3.81 -12.35 14.84
C ASN A 121 3.23 -11.07 15.45
N TYR A 122 2.98 -10.04 14.65
CA TYR A 122 2.44 -8.77 15.12
C TYR A 122 1.01 -8.91 15.66
N VAL A 123 0.14 -9.67 14.99
CA VAL A 123 -1.27 -9.82 15.41
C VAL A 123 -1.47 -10.79 16.58
N ASN A 124 -0.44 -11.57 16.93
CA ASN A 124 -0.46 -12.52 18.05
C ASN A 124 0.33 -12.01 19.28
N GLN A 125 0.79 -10.76 19.26
CA GLN A 125 1.34 -10.07 20.44
C GLN A 125 0.20 -9.56 21.33
#